data_AF-L8PI00-F1
#
_entry.id   AF-L8PI00-F1
#
_cell.length_a   1.000
_cell.length_b   1.000
_cell.length_c   1.000
_cell.angle_alpha   90.00
_cell.angle_beta   90.00
_cell.angle_gamma   90.00
#
_symmetry.space_group_name_H-M   'P 1'
#
loop_
_entity.id
_entity.type
_entity.pdbx_description
1 polymer ?
#
loop_
_entity_poly.entity_id
_entity_poly.type
_entity_poly.pdbx_seq_one_letter_code
_entity_poly.pdbx_strand_id
1 'polypeptide(L)' 'MLAAGPEQARLRRCPAPSCGMFFLARRRDQAWCSIGCGNRARAARRSEQRAD' A
#
# COMPACT_ATOMS: atom_id res chain seq x y z
N MET A 1 -13.94 5.86 -27.49
CA MET A 1 -13.46 4.86 -26.50
C MET A 1 -12.61 5.61 -25.48
N LEU A 2 -13.10 5.86 -24.26
CA LEU A 2 -12.27 6.45 -23.21
C LEU A 2 -11.34 5.35 -22.68
N ALA A 3 -10.13 5.26 -23.24
CA ALA A 3 -9.11 4.42 -22.66
C ALA A 3 -8.71 5.01 -21.32
N ALA A 4 -8.83 4.20 -20.27
CA ALA A 4 -8.27 4.49 -18.98
C ALA A 4 -6.78 4.82 -19.12
N GLY A 5 -6.39 6.06 -18.82
CA GLY A 5 -5.00 6.50 -18.91
C GLY A 5 -4.07 5.62 -18.04
N PRO A 6 -2.76 5.60 -18.32
CA PRO A 6 -1.78 4.73 -17.64
C PRO A 6 -1.76 4.88 -16.11
N GLU A 7 -2.24 6.01 -15.59
CA GLU A 7 -2.37 6.25 -14.15
C GLU A 7 -3.41 5.35 -13.47
N GLN A 8 -4.44 4.89 -14.19
CA GLN A 8 -5.44 3.98 -13.62
C GLN A 8 -4.82 2.63 -13.24
N ALA A 9 -3.83 2.16 -13.99
CA ALA A 9 -3.06 0.95 -13.65
C ALA A 9 -2.15 1.14 -12.43
N ARG A 10 -1.91 2.39 -12.01
CA ARG A 10 -1.06 2.75 -10.87
C ARG A 10 -1.86 3.03 -9.61
N LEU A 11 -3.18 3.19 -9.72
CA LEU A 11 -4.04 3.38 -8.57
C LEU A 11 -4.11 2.08 -7.76
N ARG A 12 -3.69 2.15 -6.50
CA ARG A 12 -3.65 1.01 -5.58
C ARG A 12 -4.27 1.40 -4.24
N ARG A 13 -4.78 0.40 -3.53
CA ARG A 13 -5.20 0.56 -2.13
C ARG A 13 -4.07 0.20 -1.20
N CYS A 14 -3.81 1.01 -0.17
CA CYS A 14 -2.77 0.76 0.80
C CYS A 14 -3.16 -0.41 1.73
N PRO A 15 -2.36 -1.49 1.81
CA PRO A 15 -2.66 -2.65 2.64
C PRO A 15 -2.17 -2.48 4.10
N ALA A 16 -1.64 -1.32 4.47
CA ALA A 16 -1.14 -1.11 5.82
C ALA A 16 -2.31 -1.12 6.83
N PRO A 17 -2.09 -1.70 8.03
CA PRO A 17 -3.09 -1.69 9.09
C PRO A 17 -3.50 -0.25 9.39
N SER A 18 -4.81 -0.03 9.49
CA SER A 18 -5.42 1.27 9.81
C SER A 18 -5.22 2.37 8.76
N CYS A 19 -4.72 2.07 7.54
CA CYS A 19 -4.55 3.07 6.47
C CYS A 19 -5.68 3.03 5.44
N GLY A 20 -5.79 1.93 4.68
CA GLY A 20 -6.87 1.69 3.70
C GLY A 20 -7.01 2.68 2.53
N MET A 21 -6.22 3.76 2.48
CA MET A 21 -6.29 4.84 1.48
C MET A 21 -5.88 4.39 0.08
N PHE A 22 -6.44 5.04 -0.94
CA PHE A 22 -5.96 4.92 -2.32
C PHE A 22 -4.75 5.83 -2.57
N PHE A 23 -3.81 5.36 -3.38
CA PHE A 23 -2.65 6.12 -3.80
C PHE A 23 -2.22 5.74 -5.21
N LEU A 24 -1.57 6.66 -5.91
CA LEU A 24 -0.93 6.39 -7.20
C LEU A 24 0.50 5.90 -6.98
N ALA A 25 0.76 4.65 -7.37
CA ALA A 25 2.06 4.04 -7.23
C ALA A 25 3.08 4.71 -8.17
N ARG A 26 4.06 5.42 -7.59
CA ARG A 26 5.13 6.07 -8.38
C ARG A 26 6.07 5.05 -9.00
N ARG A 27 6.31 3.93 -8.30
CA ARG A 27 7.14 2.81 -8.76
C ARG A 27 6.32 1.52 -8.83
N ARG A 28 6.70 0.59 -9.72
CA ARG A 28 5.96 -0.67 -9.94
C ARG A 28 5.86 -1.53 -8.67
N ASP A 29 6.86 -1.45 -7.81
CA ASP A 29 7.01 -2.19 -6.55
C ASP A 29 6.49 -1.42 -5.32
N GLN A 30 5.96 -0.20 -5.49
CA GLN A 30 5.44 0.57 -4.37
C GLN A 30 4.17 -0.09 -3.83
N ALA A 31 4.32 -0.77 -2.69
CA ALA A 31 3.24 -1.50 -2.02
C ALA A 31 2.41 -0.63 -1.06
N TRP A 32 2.95 0.49 -0.58
CA TRP A 32 2.31 1.36 0.42
C TRP A 32 2.28 2.82 -0.01
N CYS A 33 1.27 3.56 0.46
CA CYS A 33 1.12 4.99 0.15
C CYS A 33 2.23 5.88 0.75
N SER A 34 2.92 5.41 1.79
CA SER A 34 4.00 6.15 2.45
C SER A 34 4.97 5.21 3.18
N ILE A 35 6.15 5.73 3.54
CA ILE A 35 7.14 5.02 4.36
C ILE A 35 6.54 4.66 5.74
N GLY A 36 5.74 5.55 6.33
CA GLY A 36 5.05 5.29 7.60
C GLY A 36 4.11 4.09 7.53
N CYS A 37 3.37 3.95 6.42
CA CYS A 37 2.53 2.77 6.17
C CYS A 37 3.36 1.48 6.02
N GLY A 38 4.51 1.55 5.35
CA GLY A 38 5.44 0.42 5.28
C GLY A 38 5.99 0.01 6.65
N ASN A 39 6.33 0.96 7.50
CA ASN A 39 6.79 0.69 8.86
C ASN A 39 5.69 0.05 9.73
N ARG A 40 4.47 0.56 9.67
CA ARG A 40 3.32 -0.04 10.37
C ARG A 40 3.04 -1.46 9.91
N ALA A 41 3.04 -1.71 8.60
CA ALA A 41 2.85 -3.06 8.06
C ALA A 41 3.95 -4.03 8.53
N ARG A 42 5.20 -3.57 8.59
CA ARG A 42 6.32 -4.36 9.15
C ARG A 42 6.17 -4.62 10.65
N ALA A 43 5.74 -3.62 11.42
CA ALA A 43 5.53 -3.75 12.85
C ALA A 43 4.39 -4.74 13.16
N ALA A 44 3.27 -4.65 12.46
CA ALA A 44 2.14 -5.57 12.63
C ALA A 44 2.54 -7.02 12.37
N ARG A 45 3.28 -7.31 11.28
CA ARG A 45 3.79 -8.66 11.01
C ARG A 45 4.67 -9.22 12.13
N ARG A 46 5.47 -8.37 12.79
CA ARG A 46 6.29 -8.79 13.94
C ARG A 46 5.44 -9.01 15.19
N SER A 47 4.42 -8.18 15.40
CA SER A 47 3.49 -8.33 16.52
C SER A 47 2.62 -9.58 16.38
N GLU A 48 2.15 -9.90 15.18
CA GLU A 48 1.43 -11.14 14.85
C GLU A 48 2.28 -12.37 15.21
N GLN A 49 3.58 -12.37 14.88
CA GLN A 49 4.51 -13.44 15.24
C GLN A 49 4.80 -13.58 16.75
N ARG A 50 4.50 -12.55 17.55
CA ARG A 50 4.68 -12.59 19.02
C ARG A 50 3.39 -12.96 19.74
N ALA A 51 2.25 -12.84 19.06
CA ALA A 51 0.95 -13.15 19.63
C ALA A 51 0.56 -14.64 19.47
N ASP A 52 1.33 -15.39 18.66
CA ASP A 52 1.39 -16.85 18.65
C ASP A 52 2.43 -17.33 19.68
#